data_AF-A0A821BWV8-F1
#
_entry.id   AF-A0A821BWV8-F1
#
_cell.length_a   1.000
_cell.length_b   1.000
_cell.length_c   1.000
_cell.angle_alpha   90.00
_cell.angle_beta   90.00
_cell.angle_gamma   90.00
#
_symmetry.space_group_name_H-M   'P 1'
#
loop_
_entity.id
_entity.type
_entity.pdbx_description
1 polymer ?
#
loop_
_entity_poly.entity_id
_entity_poly.type
_entity_poly.pdbx_seq_one_letter_code
_entity_poly.pdbx_strand_id
1 'polypeptide(L)'
;MLKFGAFLLVILSTSIHQCGSAPTVYTITNQQYGAIQTGWTRAQVTKLVGSPGNVVSQAGTGSTSFMIIEYTGIGAGVSNAIAAIGFIGGAVVSKSEVGFDTTTAGKINIQQYNTIQIGWNQSKVLQLLGGNGNIVSQAGKPGTSSYVVTAQYTGSQSSFAIVSFVFIGGILNRKSQIGLDTGIYTITKQQYTAI
;
A
#
# COMPACT_ATOMS: atom_id res chain seq x y z
N MET A 1 61.88 -30.58 11.37
CA MET A 1 62.04 -29.42 12.28
C MET A 1 61.22 -28.26 11.72
N LEU A 2 60.11 -27.91 12.37
CA LEU A 2 59.28 -26.75 12.05
C LEU A 2 59.89 -25.49 12.70
N LYS A 3 59.95 -24.37 11.97
CA LYS A 3 60.03 -23.03 12.55
C LYS A 3 59.02 -22.14 11.85
N PHE A 4 57.93 -21.82 12.55
CA PHE A 4 56.97 -20.78 12.17
C PHE A 4 57.46 -19.45 12.75
N GLY A 5 57.69 -18.46 11.90
CA GLY A 5 57.90 -17.06 12.28
C GLY A 5 56.54 -16.35 12.34
N ALA A 6 56.24 -15.73 13.47
CA ALA A 6 55.03 -14.94 13.68
C ALA A 6 55.15 -13.57 12.97
N PHE A 7 54.20 -13.23 12.10
CA PHE A 7 54.03 -11.87 11.58
C PHE A 7 52.93 -11.19 12.39
N LEU A 8 53.30 -10.14 13.12
CA LEU A 8 52.38 -9.28 13.88
C LEU A 8 51.83 -8.20 12.94
N LEU A 9 50.55 -8.30 12.59
CA LEU A 9 49.82 -7.28 11.82
C LEU A 9 49.22 -6.25 12.78
N VAL A 10 49.80 -5.05 12.85
CA VAL A 10 49.23 -3.92 13.58
C VAL A 10 48.28 -3.17 12.65
N ILE A 11 46.97 -3.25 12.91
CA ILE A 11 45.96 -2.46 12.20
C ILE A 11 45.66 -1.22 13.06
N LEU A 12 46.11 -0.04 12.61
CA LEU A 12 45.67 1.24 13.17
C LEU A 12 44.23 1.51 12.71
N SER A 13 43.27 1.44 13.63
CA SER A 13 41.89 1.88 13.39
C SER A 13 41.79 3.40 13.59
N THR A 14 41.78 4.16 12.51
CA THR A 14 41.32 5.55 12.55
C THR A 14 39.79 5.56 12.59
N SER A 15 39.23 5.81 13.77
CA SER A 15 37.79 6.03 13.96
C SER A 15 37.40 7.38 13.35
N ILE A 16 37.00 7.38 12.09
CA ILE A 16 36.30 8.51 11.49
C ILE A 16 34.92 8.55 12.18
N HIS A 17 34.70 9.55 13.01
CA HIS A 17 33.38 9.86 13.53
C HIS A 17 32.51 10.30 12.35
N GLN A 18 31.78 9.37 11.76
CA GLN A 18 30.83 9.64 10.70
C GLN A 18 29.66 10.41 11.35
N CYS A 19 29.65 11.72 11.13
CA CYS A 19 28.49 12.57 11.36
C CYS A 19 27.31 11.91 10.64
N GLY A 20 26.32 11.42 11.39
CA GLY A 20 25.22 10.63 10.85
C GLY A 20 24.51 11.39 9.74
N SER A 21 24.66 10.93 8.49
CA SER A 21 23.85 11.40 7.38
C SER A 21 22.38 11.19 7.74
N ALA A 22 21.54 12.20 7.46
CA ALA A 22 20.10 12.06 7.61
C ALA A 22 19.62 10.76 6.92
N PRO A 23 18.69 10.01 7.52
CA PRO A 23 18.22 8.75 6.95
C PRO A 23 17.74 9.00 5.51
N THR A 24 18.16 8.13 4.59
CA THR A 24 17.72 8.20 3.20
C THR A 24 16.21 7.99 3.15
N VAL A 25 15.46 9.03 2.79
CA VAL A 25 14.01 8.94 2.58
C VAL A 25 13.76 8.58 1.12
N TYR A 26 13.15 7.42 0.88
CA TYR A 26 12.76 7.00 -0.46
C TYR A 26 11.30 7.37 -0.70
N THR A 27 11.05 8.19 -1.72
CA THR A 27 9.72 8.77 -1.95
C THR A 27 9.01 8.16 -3.15
N ILE A 28 7.68 8.22 -3.14
CA ILE A 28 6.83 7.83 -4.27
C ILE A 28 5.58 8.72 -4.32
N THR A 29 5.12 9.06 -5.52
CA THR A 29 3.83 9.76 -5.72
C THR A 29 2.67 8.78 -5.86
N ASN A 30 1.44 9.22 -5.58
CA ASN A 30 0.23 8.41 -5.81
C ASN A 30 0.12 7.96 -7.29
N GLN A 31 0.48 8.83 -8.24
CA GLN A 31 0.49 8.50 -9.67
C GLN A 31 1.47 7.36 -9.99
N GLN A 32 2.70 7.42 -9.46
CA GLN A 32 3.68 6.35 -9.64
C GLN A 32 3.19 5.04 -8.99
N TYR A 33 2.67 5.11 -7.76
CA TYR A 33 2.11 3.94 -7.09
C TYR A 33 0.97 3.30 -7.91
N GLY A 34 0.04 4.12 -8.42
CA GLY A 34 -1.07 3.67 -9.25
C GLY A 34 -0.62 2.95 -10.54
N ALA A 35 0.48 3.41 -11.15
CA ALA A 35 1.02 2.85 -12.38
C ALA A 35 1.78 1.52 -12.19
N ILE A 36 2.23 1.17 -10.98
CA ILE A 36 2.88 -0.12 -10.72
C ILE A 36 1.88 -1.27 -10.94
N GLN A 37 2.30 -2.27 -11.71
CA GLN A 37 1.51 -3.47 -11.98
C GLN A 37 2.17 -4.72 -11.37
N THR A 38 1.33 -5.67 -11.00
CA THR A 38 1.78 -7.03 -10.63
C THR A 38 2.48 -7.69 -11.81
N GLY A 39 3.51 -8.48 -11.53
CA GLY A 39 4.39 -9.10 -12.53
C GLY A 39 5.58 -8.23 -12.95
N TRP A 40 5.59 -6.93 -12.61
CA TRP A 40 6.75 -6.09 -12.87
C TRP A 40 7.97 -6.53 -12.06
N THR A 41 9.14 -6.38 -12.64
CA THR A 41 10.42 -6.59 -11.97
C THR A 41 10.75 -5.41 -11.05
N ARG A 42 11.66 -5.63 -10.09
CA ARG A 42 12.21 -4.55 -9.26
C ARG A 42 12.81 -3.43 -10.12
N ALA A 43 13.51 -3.76 -11.21
CA ALA A 43 14.10 -2.78 -12.10
C ALA A 43 13.06 -1.87 -12.78
N GLN A 44 11.91 -2.43 -13.20
CA GLN A 44 10.81 -1.64 -13.76
C GLN A 44 10.21 -0.69 -12.72
N VAL A 45 10.01 -1.16 -11.49
CA VAL A 45 9.54 -0.31 -10.38
C VAL A 45 10.54 0.81 -10.10
N THR A 46 11.83 0.49 -9.95
CA THR A 46 12.88 1.50 -9.72
C THR A 46 12.96 2.51 -10.85
N LYS A 47 12.80 2.09 -12.11
CA LYS A 47 12.77 3.01 -13.25
C LYS A 47 11.57 3.96 -13.20
N LEU A 48 10.39 3.49 -12.80
CA LEU A 48 9.18 4.32 -12.68
C LEU A 48 9.28 5.30 -11.50
N VAL A 49 9.76 4.82 -10.35
CA VAL A 49 9.80 5.61 -9.11
C VAL A 49 11.02 6.54 -9.08
N GLY A 50 12.11 6.16 -9.74
CA GLY A 50 13.41 6.84 -9.69
C GLY A 50 14.26 6.41 -8.49
N SER A 51 13.84 5.38 -7.76
CA SER A 51 14.45 4.97 -6.48
C SER A 51 14.28 3.47 -6.23
N PRO A 52 15.25 2.80 -5.55
CA PRO A 52 15.13 1.40 -5.19
C PRO A 52 14.21 1.12 -3.99
N GLY A 53 13.80 2.16 -3.26
CA GLY A 53 12.99 2.07 -2.05
C GLY A 53 13.72 1.49 -0.83
N ASN A 54 13.05 1.47 0.32
CA ASN A 54 13.56 0.89 1.56
C ASN A 54 13.18 -0.59 1.65
N VAL A 55 14.13 -1.50 1.82
CA VAL A 55 13.79 -2.92 2.08
C VAL A 55 13.44 -3.06 3.55
N VAL A 56 12.17 -3.34 3.86
CA VAL A 56 11.67 -3.47 5.24
C VAL A 56 11.46 -4.92 5.66
N SER A 57 11.44 -5.85 4.71
CA SER A 57 11.36 -7.28 4.97
C SER A 57 11.96 -8.08 3.81
N GLN A 58 12.69 -9.15 4.12
CA GLN A 58 13.27 -10.04 3.13
C GLN A 58 13.46 -11.44 3.68
N ALA A 59 13.19 -12.47 2.87
CA ALA A 59 13.43 -13.86 3.22
C ALA A 59 13.62 -14.74 1.97
N GLY A 60 14.20 -15.93 2.14
CA GLY A 60 14.33 -16.94 1.08
C GLY A 60 15.37 -16.59 0.00
N THR A 61 15.46 -17.46 -1.02
CA THR A 61 16.39 -17.34 -2.14
C THR A 61 15.74 -17.83 -3.44
N GLY A 62 16.30 -17.46 -4.60
CA GLY A 62 15.81 -17.94 -5.90
C GLY A 62 14.35 -17.58 -6.18
N SER A 63 13.58 -18.53 -6.72
CA SER A 63 12.18 -18.31 -7.12
C SER A 63 11.22 -18.08 -5.94
N THR A 64 11.61 -18.43 -4.72
CA THR A 64 10.81 -18.23 -3.50
C THR A 64 11.25 -17.03 -2.69
N SER A 65 12.25 -16.27 -3.17
CA SER A 65 12.70 -15.06 -2.48
C SER A 65 11.53 -14.10 -2.32
N PHE A 66 11.31 -13.63 -1.10
CA PHE A 66 10.30 -12.66 -0.74
C PHE A 66 10.97 -11.35 -0.32
N MET A 67 10.36 -10.23 -0.69
CA MET A 67 10.80 -8.89 -0.28
C MET A 67 9.62 -7.94 -0.18
N ILE A 68 9.61 -7.08 0.85
CA ILE A 68 8.76 -5.88 0.89
C ILE A 68 9.65 -4.66 0.77
N ILE A 69 9.32 -3.81 -0.19
CA ILE A 69 9.92 -2.50 -0.37
C ILE A 69 8.92 -1.44 0.04
N GLU A 70 9.34 -0.52 0.90
CA GLU A 70 8.55 0.61 1.37
C GLU A 70 9.04 1.93 0.77
N TYR A 71 8.10 2.83 0.53
CA TYR A 71 8.34 4.22 0.16
C TYR A 71 7.47 5.15 1.03
N THR A 72 8.01 6.31 1.35
CA THR A 72 7.24 7.43 1.90
C THR A 72 6.46 8.09 0.77
N GLY A 73 5.14 8.16 0.91
CA GLY A 73 4.28 8.81 -0.05
C GLY A 73 4.41 10.34 0.02
N ILE A 74 4.51 10.98 -1.15
CA ILE A 74 4.57 12.43 -1.29
C ILE A 74 3.52 12.94 -2.29
N GLY A 75 3.14 14.21 -2.14
CA GLY A 75 2.18 14.89 -3.01
C GLY A 75 1.47 16.04 -2.29
N ALA A 76 0.69 16.82 -3.03
CA ALA A 76 -0.15 17.85 -2.43
C ALA A 76 -1.19 17.22 -1.49
N GLY A 77 -1.32 17.74 -0.27
CA GLY A 77 -2.25 17.23 0.74
C GLY A 77 -1.85 15.91 1.40
N VAL A 78 -0.76 15.29 0.97
CA VAL A 78 -0.27 14.01 1.51
C VAL A 78 0.54 14.27 2.78
N SER A 79 0.14 13.66 3.90
CA SER A 79 0.95 13.63 5.12
C SER A 79 1.05 12.19 5.65
N ASN A 80 2.27 11.74 5.95
CA ASN A 80 2.57 10.41 6.51
C ASN A 80 2.07 9.22 5.68
N ALA A 81 2.00 9.35 4.35
CA ALA A 81 1.64 8.25 3.48
C ALA A 81 2.75 7.22 3.38
N ILE A 82 2.36 5.96 3.24
CA ILE A 82 3.29 4.82 3.08
C ILE A 82 2.78 3.96 1.94
N ALA A 83 3.68 3.56 1.05
CA ALA A 83 3.42 2.56 0.02
C ALA A 83 4.36 1.37 0.20
N ALA A 84 3.79 0.16 0.26
CA ALA A 84 4.52 -1.09 0.33
C ALA A 84 4.31 -1.91 -0.95
N ILE A 85 5.40 -2.39 -1.55
CA ILE A 85 5.42 -3.24 -2.74
C ILE A 85 6.02 -4.59 -2.37
N GLY A 86 5.24 -5.65 -2.50
CA GLY A 86 5.64 -7.02 -2.22
C GLY A 86 6.12 -7.75 -3.47
N PHE A 87 7.26 -8.41 -3.36
CA PHE A 87 7.87 -9.20 -4.42
C PHE A 87 8.00 -10.66 -4.00
N ILE A 88 7.73 -11.57 -4.94
CA ILE A 88 8.11 -13.00 -4.83
C ILE A 88 8.85 -13.38 -6.12
N GLY A 89 9.98 -14.07 -5.98
CA GLY A 89 10.80 -14.51 -7.13
C GLY A 89 11.26 -13.36 -8.03
N GLY A 90 11.40 -12.15 -7.47
CA GLY A 90 11.82 -10.94 -8.19
C GLY A 90 10.72 -10.16 -8.92
N ALA A 91 9.45 -10.61 -8.86
CA ALA A 91 8.32 -9.94 -9.48
C ALA A 91 7.32 -9.40 -8.45
N VAL A 92 6.68 -8.26 -8.73
CA VAL A 92 5.63 -7.68 -7.89
C VAL A 92 4.45 -8.65 -7.83
N VAL A 93 4.08 -9.07 -6.62
CA VAL A 93 2.89 -9.90 -6.37
C VAL A 93 1.82 -9.17 -5.60
N SER A 94 2.19 -8.09 -4.90
CA SER A 94 1.26 -7.25 -4.16
C SER A 94 1.74 -5.81 -4.08
N LYS A 95 0.78 -4.90 -3.90
CA LYS A 95 1.02 -3.53 -3.47
C LYS A 95 -0.07 -3.08 -2.51
N SER A 96 0.28 -2.19 -1.60
CA SER A 96 -0.65 -1.58 -0.65
C SER A 96 -0.18 -0.18 -0.29
N GLU A 97 -1.10 0.72 -0.02
CA GLU A 97 -0.80 2.03 0.49
C GLU A 97 -1.75 2.44 1.61
N VAL A 98 -1.29 3.40 2.40
CA VAL A 98 -2.11 4.14 3.35
C VAL A 98 -1.71 5.62 3.28
N GLY A 99 -2.70 6.49 3.42
CA GLY A 99 -2.48 7.92 3.69
C GLY A 99 -2.18 8.78 2.47
N PHE A 100 -2.21 8.24 1.24
CA PHE A 100 -2.27 9.14 0.09
C PHE A 100 -3.55 9.97 0.17
N ASP A 101 -3.45 11.27 -0.08
CA ASP A 101 -4.61 12.14 -0.23
C ASP A 101 -5.28 11.82 -1.57
N THR A 102 -6.56 11.49 -1.49
CA THR A 102 -7.37 11.07 -2.61
C THR A 102 -8.58 11.97 -2.82
N THR A 103 -8.44 13.26 -2.50
CA THR A 103 -9.48 14.29 -2.66
C THR A 103 -10.20 14.29 -4.02
N THR A 104 -9.60 13.71 -5.07
CA THR A 104 -10.15 13.53 -6.43
C THR A 104 -10.74 12.15 -6.75
N ALA A 105 -10.74 11.21 -5.82
CA ALA A 105 -11.20 9.85 -6.07
C ALA A 105 -12.70 9.67 -5.86
N GLY A 106 -13.25 8.68 -6.56
CA GLY A 106 -14.69 8.42 -6.70
C GLY A 106 -15.50 8.74 -5.44
N LYS A 107 -16.54 9.54 -5.63
CA LYS A 107 -17.47 9.92 -4.56
C LYS A 107 -18.60 8.90 -4.46
N ILE A 108 -19.02 8.62 -3.22
CA ILE A 108 -20.13 7.70 -2.96
C ILE A 108 -21.03 8.25 -1.86
N ASN A 109 -22.33 8.06 -2.00
CA ASN A 109 -23.32 8.35 -0.97
C ASN A 109 -23.88 7.06 -0.33
N ILE A 110 -24.59 7.21 0.79
CA ILE A 110 -25.14 6.06 1.53
C ILE A 110 -26.16 5.24 0.71
N GLN A 111 -26.91 5.86 -0.19
CA GLN A 111 -27.89 5.16 -1.05
C GLN A 111 -27.20 4.27 -2.08
N GLN A 112 -26.17 4.80 -2.76
CA GLN A 112 -25.32 4.04 -3.67
C GLN A 112 -24.63 2.89 -2.94
N TYR A 113 -24.06 3.16 -1.76
CA TYR A 113 -23.47 2.12 -0.91
C TYR A 113 -24.51 1.03 -0.62
N ASN A 114 -25.69 1.35 -0.10
CA ASN A 114 -26.72 0.36 0.25
C ASN A 114 -27.23 -0.44 -0.96
N THR A 115 -27.23 0.16 -2.15
CA THR A 115 -27.65 -0.49 -3.40
C THR A 115 -26.65 -1.58 -3.84
N ILE A 116 -25.36 -1.38 -3.60
CA ILE A 116 -24.31 -2.33 -4.00
C ILE A 116 -24.38 -3.59 -3.13
N GLN A 117 -24.47 -4.75 -3.77
CA GLN A 117 -24.54 -6.04 -3.09
C GLN A 117 -23.27 -6.86 -3.28
N ILE A 118 -22.94 -7.67 -2.27
CA ILE A 118 -21.94 -8.72 -2.40
C ILE A 118 -22.31 -9.63 -3.57
N GLY A 119 -21.30 -10.10 -4.32
CA GLY A 119 -21.49 -10.91 -5.52
C GLY A 119 -21.59 -10.10 -6.82
N TRP A 120 -21.71 -8.77 -6.77
CA TRP A 120 -21.69 -7.96 -7.99
C TRP A 120 -20.31 -7.96 -8.66
N ASN A 121 -20.31 -8.01 -9.98
CA ASN A 121 -19.11 -7.80 -10.78
C ASN A 121 -18.55 -6.39 -10.54
N GLN A 122 -17.22 -6.27 -10.54
CA GLN A 122 -16.52 -5.01 -10.38
C GLN A 122 -17.04 -3.97 -11.39
N SER A 123 -17.13 -4.32 -12.69
CA SER A 123 -17.64 -3.42 -13.73
C SER A 123 -19.01 -2.82 -13.42
N LYS A 124 -19.93 -3.59 -12.83
CA LYS A 124 -21.25 -3.11 -12.42
C LYS A 124 -21.17 -2.09 -11.29
N VAL A 125 -20.31 -2.33 -10.30
CA VAL A 125 -20.04 -1.38 -9.21
C VAL A 125 -19.43 -0.09 -9.76
N LEU A 126 -18.44 -0.21 -10.65
CA LEU A 126 -17.77 0.92 -11.29
C LEU A 126 -18.74 1.77 -12.12
N GLN A 127 -19.65 1.14 -12.85
CA GLN A 127 -20.67 1.83 -13.62
C GLN A 127 -21.61 2.64 -12.72
N LEU A 128 -22.02 2.09 -11.57
CA LEU A 128 -22.87 2.79 -10.61
C LEU A 128 -22.15 3.99 -9.96
N LEU A 129 -20.85 3.85 -9.68
CA LEU A 129 -20.05 4.86 -8.97
C LEU A 129 -19.33 5.85 -9.89
N GLY A 130 -19.32 5.61 -11.19
CA GLY A 130 -18.68 6.48 -12.18
C GLY A 130 -17.14 6.39 -12.22
N GLY A 131 -16.54 5.36 -11.62
CA GLY A 131 -15.07 5.19 -11.65
C GLY A 131 -14.54 4.17 -10.64
N ASN A 132 -13.21 3.97 -10.65
CA ASN A 132 -12.49 2.93 -9.88
C ASN A 132 -12.29 3.23 -8.39
N GLY A 133 -12.56 4.46 -7.95
CA GLY A 133 -12.03 4.94 -6.67
C GLY A 133 -10.50 4.89 -6.67
N ASN A 134 -9.90 4.93 -5.48
CA ASN A 134 -8.46 4.68 -5.34
C ASN A 134 -8.22 3.21 -5.13
N ILE A 135 -7.32 2.65 -5.91
CA ILE A 135 -6.86 1.31 -5.64
C ILE A 135 -5.79 1.39 -4.56
N VAL A 136 -6.14 1.00 -3.34
CA VAL A 136 -5.25 1.11 -2.17
C VAL A 136 -4.52 -0.18 -1.86
N SER A 137 -4.98 -1.28 -2.46
CA SER A 137 -4.26 -2.56 -2.42
C SER A 137 -4.61 -3.43 -3.62
N GLN A 138 -3.61 -4.16 -4.12
CA GLN A 138 -3.78 -5.22 -5.12
C GLN A 138 -2.88 -6.40 -4.78
N ALA A 139 -3.35 -7.62 -5.04
CA ALA A 139 -2.54 -8.83 -4.91
C ALA A 139 -2.94 -9.91 -5.92
N GLY A 140 -1.98 -10.72 -6.35
CA GLY A 140 -2.18 -11.79 -7.32
C GLY A 140 -2.11 -11.31 -8.78
N LYS A 141 -2.55 -12.14 -9.73
CA LYS A 141 -2.46 -11.85 -11.17
C LYS A 141 -3.81 -11.35 -11.71
N PRO A 142 -3.87 -10.20 -12.41
CA PRO A 142 -5.10 -9.72 -13.04
C PRO A 142 -5.77 -10.79 -13.91
N GLY A 143 -7.09 -10.90 -13.80
CA GLY A 143 -7.90 -11.87 -14.52
C GLY A 143 -7.95 -13.27 -13.91
N THR A 144 -7.25 -13.55 -12.79
CA THR A 144 -7.40 -14.82 -12.08
C THR A 144 -8.48 -14.74 -11.01
N SER A 145 -9.05 -15.90 -10.64
CA SER A 145 -10.04 -16.01 -9.55
C SER A 145 -9.50 -15.59 -8.18
N SER A 146 -8.17 -15.62 -8.00
CA SER A 146 -7.47 -15.20 -6.78
C SER A 146 -7.05 -13.74 -6.77
N TYR A 147 -7.31 -12.97 -7.84
CA TYR A 147 -6.89 -11.58 -7.92
C TYR A 147 -7.68 -10.73 -6.93
N VAL A 148 -6.99 -10.04 -6.01
CA VAL A 148 -7.60 -9.21 -4.98
C VAL A 148 -7.37 -7.75 -5.30
N VAL A 149 -8.42 -6.93 -5.23
CA VAL A 149 -8.35 -5.48 -5.36
C VAL A 149 -9.15 -4.84 -4.24
N THR A 150 -8.51 -3.97 -3.46
CA THR A 150 -9.20 -3.09 -2.51
C THR A 150 -9.29 -1.70 -3.10
N ALA A 151 -10.51 -1.23 -3.30
CA ALA A 151 -10.80 0.12 -3.79
C ALA A 151 -11.41 0.96 -2.66
N GLN A 152 -10.91 2.17 -2.47
CA GLN A 152 -11.45 3.15 -1.53
C GLN A 152 -12.13 4.32 -2.24
N TYR A 153 -13.26 4.75 -1.68
CA TYR A 153 -14.06 5.87 -2.15
C TYR A 153 -14.29 6.84 -0.98
N THR A 154 -14.37 8.13 -1.29
CA THR A 154 -14.67 9.17 -0.31
C THR A 154 -16.17 9.46 -0.30
N GLY A 155 -16.73 9.76 0.86
CA GLY A 155 -18.12 10.19 0.94
C GLY A 155 -18.39 11.45 0.13
N SER A 156 -19.55 11.51 -0.53
CA SER A 156 -19.97 12.68 -1.30
C SER A 156 -20.26 13.91 -0.44
N GLN A 157 -20.58 13.69 0.84
CA GLN A 157 -20.95 14.75 1.80
C GLN A 157 -19.84 15.05 2.83
N SER A 158 -18.83 14.20 2.96
CA SER A 158 -17.74 14.37 3.94
C SER A 158 -16.46 13.73 3.42
N SER A 159 -15.35 14.47 3.49
CA SER A 159 -14.01 13.95 3.18
C SER A 159 -13.47 12.97 4.21
N PHE A 160 -14.06 12.93 5.41
CA PHE A 160 -13.73 11.96 6.47
C PHE A 160 -14.46 10.64 6.31
N ALA A 161 -15.50 10.59 5.47
CA ALA A 161 -16.24 9.39 5.19
C ALA A 161 -15.47 8.53 4.19
N ILE A 162 -15.28 7.26 4.51
CA ILE A 162 -14.47 6.32 3.73
C ILE A 162 -15.28 5.05 3.49
N VAL A 163 -15.27 4.58 2.25
CA VAL A 163 -15.83 3.29 1.86
C VAL A 163 -14.73 2.43 1.27
N SER A 164 -14.67 1.17 1.69
CA SER A 164 -13.78 0.18 1.09
C SER A 164 -14.60 -0.94 0.43
N PHE A 165 -14.23 -1.28 -0.80
CA PHE A 165 -14.72 -2.46 -1.50
C PHE A 165 -13.56 -3.40 -1.77
N VAL A 166 -13.72 -4.68 -1.41
CA VAL A 166 -12.74 -5.72 -1.73
C VAL A 166 -13.33 -6.65 -2.77
N PHE A 167 -12.70 -6.67 -3.94
CA PHE A 167 -13.01 -7.57 -5.04
C PHE A 167 -12.05 -8.75 -5.03
N ILE A 168 -12.56 -9.96 -5.22
CA ILE A 168 -11.77 -11.18 -5.40
C ILE A 168 -12.22 -11.82 -6.71
N GLY A 169 -11.30 -12.03 -7.64
CA GLY A 169 -11.61 -12.54 -8.98
C GLY A 169 -12.58 -11.63 -9.75
N GLY A 170 -12.56 -10.33 -9.47
CA GLY A 170 -13.48 -9.36 -10.07
C GLY A 170 -14.90 -9.35 -9.48
N ILE A 171 -15.16 -10.15 -8.43
CA ILE A 171 -16.45 -10.19 -7.73
C ILE A 171 -16.35 -9.46 -6.40
N LEU A 172 -17.32 -8.61 -6.10
CA LEU A 172 -17.38 -7.92 -4.81
C LEU A 172 -17.57 -8.95 -3.69
N ASN A 173 -16.54 -9.14 -2.87
CA ASN A 173 -16.55 -10.11 -1.78
C ASN A 173 -16.81 -9.44 -0.43
N ARG A 174 -16.30 -8.23 -0.22
CA ARG A 174 -16.50 -7.46 1.02
C ARG A 174 -16.75 -5.99 0.72
N LYS A 175 -17.53 -5.35 1.57
CA LYS A 175 -17.76 -3.90 1.59
C LYS A 175 -17.80 -3.40 3.03
N SER A 176 -17.27 -2.21 3.26
CA SER A 176 -17.34 -1.52 4.56
C SER A 176 -17.42 -0.01 4.35
N GLN A 177 -18.00 0.69 5.31
CA GLN A 177 -18.08 2.15 5.33
C GLN A 177 -17.86 2.68 6.73
N ILE A 178 -17.30 3.88 6.82
CA ILE A 178 -17.23 4.70 8.03
C ILE A 178 -17.71 6.10 7.66
N GLY A 179 -18.63 6.65 8.46
CA GLY A 179 -19.06 8.04 8.36
C GLY A 179 -19.88 8.40 7.10
N LEU A 180 -20.38 7.43 6.33
CA LEU A 180 -21.27 7.72 5.20
C LEU A 180 -22.68 8.08 5.64
N ASP A 181 -23.15 7.51 6.75
CA ASP A 181 -24.36 8.02 7.35
C ASP A 181 -24.03 9.31 8.12
N THR A 182 -24.91 10.28 8.00
CA THR A 182 -24.86 11.53 8.76
C THR A 182 -25.69 11.43 10.03
N GLY A 183 -26.00 10.21 10.48
CA GLY A 183 -26.71 9.98 11.72
C GLY A 183 -25.84 10.48 12.87
N ILE A 184 -26.30 11.50 13.59
CA ILE A 184 -25.69 11.87 14.86
C ILE A 184 -26.10 10.78 15.85
N TYR A 185 -25.23 9.78 16.02
CA TYR A 185 -25.37 8.79 17.08
C TYR A 185 -24.70 9.32 18.33
N THR A 186 -25.48 9.97 19.18
CA THR A 186 -25.01 10.42 20.49
C THR A 186 -24.89 9.20 21.41
N ILE A 187 -23.66 8.72 21.63
CA ILE A 187 -23.39 7.81 22.74
C ILE A 187 -23.23 8.62 24.02
N THR A 188 -24.00 8.26 25.04
CA THR A 188 -23.85 8.86 26.37
C THR A 188 -22.57 8.36 27.02
N LYS A 189 -21.99 9.16 27.93
CA LYS A 189 -20.83 8.75 28.73
C LYS A 189 -21.06 7.41 29.43
N GLN A 190 -22.30 7.16 29.86
CA GLN A 190 -22.72 5.93 30.53
C GLN A 190 -22.67 4.71 29.60
N GLN A 191 -22.99 4.87 28.32
CA GLN A 191 -22.89 3.81 27.31
C GLN A 191 -21.43 3.50 26.94
N TYR A 192 -20.55 4.51 26.90
CA TYR A 192 -19.13 4.31 26.63
C TYR A 192 -18.41 3.56 27.77
N THR A 193 -18.77 3.83 29.02
CA THR A 193 -18.14 3.20 30.20
C THR A 193 -18.68 1.80 30.53
N ALA A 194 -19.68 1.31 29.78
CA ALA A 194 -20.29 0.00 29.99
C ALA A 194 -19.71 -1.11 29.08
N ILE A 195 -18.67 -0.79 28.31
CA ILE A 195 -17.93 -1.67 27.39
C ILE A 195 -16.58 -1.99 28.04
#